data_AF-A0A3G9ICW5-F1
#
_entry.id   AF-A0A3G9ICW5-F1
#
_cell.length_a   1.000
_cell.length_b   1.000
_cell.length_c   1.000
_cell.angle_alpha   90.00
_cell.angle_beta   90.00
_cell.angle_gamma   90.00
#
_symmetry.space_group_name_H-M   'P 1'
#
loop_
_entity.id
_entity.type
_entity.pdbx_description
1 polymer ?
#
loop_
_entity_poly.entity_id
_entity_poly.type
_entity_poly.pdbx_seq_one_letter_code
_entity_poly.pdbx_strand_id
1 'polypeptide(L)' 'MTIKTSASRRSNADPHGRYRAAGRVARASSLGTDATEARRDLAAAQIACAIDKALADAPPLTKAQRAHLAGLLVDAGGDA' A
#
# COMPACT_ATOMS: atom_id res chain seq x y z
N MET A 1 33.02 11.92 -1.20
CA MET A 1 31.77 12.33 -0.53
C MET A 1 30.79 11.18 -0.73
N THR A 2 30.72 10.26 0.24
CA THR A 2 30.11 8.93 0.06
C THR A 2 28.74 8.92 0.73
N ILE A 3 27.67 8.90 -0.07
CA ILE A 3 26.31 8.81 0.46
C ILE A 3 26.11 7.39 0.97
N LYS A 4 26.10 7.22 2.30
CA LYS A 4 25.71 5.97 2.96
C LYS A 4 24.22 5.79 2.72
N THR A 5 23.85 4.95 1.76
CA THR A 5 22.47 4.48 1.57
C THR A 5 22.11 3.55 2.73
N SER A 6 21.70 4.13 3.85
CA SER A 6 21.24 3.40 5.02
C SER A 6 19.88 2.77 4.75
N ALA A 7 19.91 1.47 4.47
CA ALA A 7 19.04 0.46 5.07
C ALA A 7 17.78 1.00 5.77
N SER A 8 16.69 1.18 5.01
CA SER A 8 15.33 1.17 5.58
C SER A 8 14.30 0.72 4.55
N ARG A 9 14.62 -0.31 3.76
CA ARG A 9 13.60 -1.19 3.17
C ARG A 9 13.15 -2.19 4.23
N ARG A 10 12.53 -1.69 5.29
CA ARG A 10 11.82 -2.53 6.25
C ARG A 10 10.62 -3.13 5.50
N SER A 11 10.79 -4.38 5.05
CA SER A 11 9.73 -5.38 4.95
C SER A 11 8.34 -4.85 4.51
N ASN A 12 8.20 -4.32 3.30
CA ASN A 12 6.89 -3.80 2.87
C ASN A 12 5.96 -4.89 2.32
N ALA A 13 6.47 -6.08 2.04
CA ALA A 13 5.69 -7.20 1.56
C ALA A 13 5.67 -8.30 2.63
N ASP A 14 4.80 -8.20 3.62
CA ASP A 14 4.30 -9.40 4.30
C ASP A 14 3.10 -9.90 3.49
N PRO A 15 3.28 -10.82 2.52
CA PRO A 15 2.17 -11.38 1.76
C PRO A 15 1.19 -12.15 2.66
N HIS A 16 1.61 -12.47 3.89
CA HIS A 16 0.80 -13.15 4.89
C HIS A 16 -0.03 -12.19 5.76
N GLY A 17 0.20 -10.87 5.67
CA GLY A 17 -0.52 -9.86 6.44
C GLY A 17 -2.04 -9.91 6.22
N ARG A 18 -2.48 -10.16 4.98
CA ARG A 18 -3.89 -10.35 4.65
C ARG A 18 -4.51 -11.58 5.32
N TYR A 19 -3.79 -12.69 5.34
CA TYR A 19 -4.26 -13.94 5.94
C TYR A 19 -4.36 -13.83 7.46
N ARG A 20 -3.40 -13.15 8.10
CA ARG A 20 -3.44 -12.85 9.54
C ARG A 20 -4.60 -11.94 9.91
N ALA A 21 -4.83 -10.88 9.14
CA ALA A 21 -5.96 -9.98 9.36
C ALA A 21 -7.31 -10.70 9.17
N ALA A 22 -7.43 -11.56 8.14
CA ALA A 22 -8.62 -12.38 7.93
C ALA A 22 -8.87 -13.34 9.10
N GLY A 23 -7.82 -13.97 9.62
CA GLY A 23 -7.90 -14.81 10.82
C GLY A 23 -8.42 -14.07 12.05
N ARG A 24 -8.03 -12.79 12.23
CA ARG A 24 -8.55 -11.96 13.33
C ARG A 24 -10.04 -11.64 13.17
N VAL A 25 -10.51 -11.33 11.96
CA VAL A 25 -11.95 -11.12 11.69
C VAL A 25 -12.75 -12.39 11.95
N ALA A 26 -12.26 -13.53 11.46
CA ALA A 26 -12.90 -14.83 11.65
C ALA A 26 -13.00 -15.17 13.15
N ARG A 27 -11.92 -14.94 13.91
CA ARG A 27 -11.92 -15.14 15.36
C ARG A 27 -12.91 -14.21 16.08
N ALA A 28 -12.89 -12.91 15.79
CA ALA A 28 -13.80 -11.95 16.41
C ALA A 28 -15.26 -12.31 16.14
N SER A 29 -15.57 -12.75 14.90
CA SER A 29 -16.91 -13.19 14.52
C SER A 29 -17.32 -14.47 15.26
N SER A 30 -16.41 -15.44 15.42
CA SER A 30 -16.67 -16.68 16.15
C SER A 30 -16.88 -16.48 17.65
N LEU A 31 -16.27 -15.45 18.22
CA LEU A 31 -16.39 -15.10 19.64
C LEU A 31 -17.55 -14.12 19.91
N GLY A 32 -18.27 -13.67 18.87
CA GLY A 32 -19.34 -12.68 19.00
C GLY A 32 -18.86 -11.31 19.48
N THR A 33 -17.57 -11.02 19.38
CA THR A 33 -16.97 -9.75 19.81
C THR A 33 -16.97 -8.73 18.68
N ASP A 34 -16.88 -7.44 19.01
CA ASP A 34 -16.73 -6.39 18.00
C ASP A 34 -15.53 -6.67 17.08
N ALA A 35 -15.80 -6.69 15.78
CA ALA A 35 -14.83 -6.98 14.72
C ALA A 35 -14.44 -5.74 13.93
N THR A 36 -14.85 -4.54 14.34
CA THR A 36 -14.66 -3.29 13.59
C THR A 36 -13.19 -3.01 13.31
N GLU A 37 -12.32 -3.07 14.32
CA GLU A 37 -10.88 -2.90 14.13
C GLU A 37 -10.28 -4.01 13.27
N ALA A 38 -10.64 -5.27 13.53
CA ALA A 38 -10.16 -6.41 12.74
C ALA A 38 -10.54 -6.29 11.25
N ARG A 39 -11.74 -5.77 10.95
CA ARG A 39 -12.22 -5.53 9.58
C ARG A 39 -11.46 -4.37 8.92
N ARG A 40 -11.17 -3.29 9.65
CA ARG A 40 -10.32 -2.19 9.15
C ARG A 40 -8.93 -2.70 8.82
N ASP A 41 -8.35 -3.51 9.69
CA ASP A 41 -7.05 -4.14 9.45
C ASP A 41 -7.05 -5.06 8.23
N LEU A 42 -8.12 -5.84 8.03
CA LEU A 42 -8.26 -6.68 6.85
C LEU A 42 -8.38 -5.83 5.57
N ALA A 43 -9.15 -4.75 5.60
CA ALA A 43 -9.28 -3.83 4.48
C ALA A 43 -7.95 -3.18 4.12
N ALA A 44 -7.20 -2.69 5.11
CA ALA A 44 -5.86 -2.14 4.90
C ALA A 44 -4.90 -3.16 4.26
N ALA A 45 -4.90 -4.39 4.76
CA ALA A 45 -4.07 -5.47 4.21
C ALA A 45 -4.50 -5.88 2.79
N GLN A 46 -5.78 -5.82 2.46
CA GLN A 46 -6.30 -6.05 1.11
C GLN A 46 -5.84 -4.95 0.14
N ILE A 47 -5.91 -3.68 0.55
CA ILE A 47 -5.47 -2.54 -0.25
C ILE A 47 -3.96 -2.64 -0.53
N ALA A 48 -3.15 -2.89 0.48
CA ALA A 48 -1.70 -3.05 0.31
C ALA A 48 -1.36 -4.17 -0.69
N CYS A 49 -1.99 -5.35 -0.54
CA CYS A 49 -1.80 -6.46 -1.47
C CYS A 49 -2.23 -6.12 -2.91
N ALA A 50 -3.32 -5.37 -3.08
CA ALA A 50 -3.79 -4.94 -4.40
C ALA A 50 -2.82 -3.94 -5.04
N ILE A 51 -2.28 -3.00 -4.27
CA ILE A 51 -1.26 -2.05 -4.73
C ILE A 51 0.00 -2.79 -5.16
N ASP A 52 0.50 -3.72 -4.34
CA ASP A 52 1.71 -4.48 -4.66
C ASP A 52 1.56 -5.29 -5.95
N LYS A 53 0.40 -5.93 -6.15
CA LYS A 53 0.10 -6.63 -7.40
C LYS A 53 0.04 -5.68 -8.59
N ALA A 54 -0.68 -4.57 -8.45
CA ALA A 54 -0.79 -3.58 -9.51
C ALA A 54 0.59 -3.02 -9.89
N LEU A 55 1.48 -2.78 -8.92
CA LEU A 55 2.84 -2.33 -9.17
C LEU A 55 3.73 -3.40 -9.78
N ALA A 56 3.55 -4.67 -9.42
CA ALA A 56 4.30 -5.78 -10.01
C ALA A 56 3.93 -5.99 -11.49
N ASP A 57 2.65 -5.82 -11.83
CA ASP A 57 2.13 -6.02 -13.18
C ASP A 57 2.19 -4.73 -14.04
N ALA A 58 2.44 -3.57 -13.42
CA ALA A 58 2.42 -2.29 -14.13
C ALA A 58 3.59 -2.18 -15.11
N PRO A 59 3.34 -1.91 -16.41
CA PRO A 59 4.41 -1.55 -17.32
C PRO A 59 5.02 -0.21 -16.90
N PRO A 60 6.32 0.03 -17.21
CA PRO A 60 6.94 1.31 -16.93
C PRO A 60 6.20 2.43 -17.65
N LEU A 61 5.95 3.54 -16.95
CA LEU A 61 5.28 4.70 -17.53
C LEU A 61 6.03 5.19 -18.77
N THR A 62 5.30 5.49 -19.84
CA THR A 62 5.86 6.12 -21.03
C THR A 62 6.34 7.55 -20.73
N LYS A 63 7.20 8.10 -21.60
CA LYS A 63 7.67 9.50 -21.46
C LYS A 63 6.49 10.49 -21.45
N ALA A 64 5.49 10.28 -22.30
CA ALA A 64 4.30 11.13 -22.37
C ALA A 64 3.47 11.08 -21.08
N GLN A 65 3.24 9.87 -20.53
CA GLN A 65 2.54 9.69 -19.26
C GLN A 65 3.28 10.34 -18.08
N ARG A 66 4.61 10.24 -18.03
CA ARG A 66 5.40 10.92 -17.00
C ARG A 66 5.34 12.44 -17.11
N ALA A 67 5.39 12.97 -18.33
CA ALA A 67 5.28 14.41 -18.56
C ALA A 67 3.90 14.95 -18.15
N HIS A 68 2.84 14.21 -18.45
CA HIS A 68 1.48 14.57 -18.04
C HIS A 68 1.32 14.57 -16.51
N LEU A 69 1.80 13.53 -15.83
CA LEU A 69 1.76 13.45 -14.36
C LEU A 69 2.59 14.57 -13.71
N ALA A 70 3.74 14.91 -14.27
CA ALA A 70 4.57 16.01 -13.79
C ALA A 70 3.82 17.36 -13.90
N GLY A 71 3.10 17.60 -15.00
CA GLY A 71 2.28 18.80 -15.16
C GLY A 71 1.19 18.92 -14.08
N LEU A 72 0.46 17.84 -13.81
CA LEU A 72 -0.59 17.84 -12.78
C LEU A 72 -0.05 18.14 -11.36
N LEU A 73 1.16 17.70 -11.05
CA LEU A 73 1.78 17.95 -9.74
C LEU A 73 2.34 19.37 -9.60
N VAL A 74 2.79 19.97 -10.70
CA VAL A 74 3.23 21.37 -10.73
C VAL A 74 2.03 22.30 -10.53
N ASP A 75 0.93 22.03 -11.23
CA ASP A 75 -0.29 22.84 -11.12
C ASP A 75 -0.94 22.71 -9.73
N ALA A 76 -0.88 21.54 -9.10
CA ALA A 76 -1.41 21.32 -7.75
C ALA A 76 -0.56 21.93 -6.62
N GLY A 77 0.69 22.31 -6.90
CA GLY A 77 1.62 22.90 -5.92
C GLY A 77 2.03 24.34 -6.21
N GLY A 78 1.47 24.96 -7.26
CA GLY A 78 1.87 26.28 -7.77
C GLY A 78 1.13 27.49 -7.18
N ASP A 79 0.19 27.28 -6.25
CA ASP A 79 -0.50 28.35 -5.52
C ASP A 79 -0.10 28.29 -4.03
N ALA A 80 1.05 28.88 -3.71
CA ALA A 80 1.49 29.26 -2.36
C ALA A 80 2.51 30.40 -2.42
#